data_AF-A0AAD8QZ96-F1
#
_entry.id   AF-A0AAD8QZ96-F1
#
_cell.length_a   1.000
_cell.length_b   1.000
_cell.length_c   1.000
_cell.angle_alpha   90.00
_cell.angle_beta   90.00
_cell.angle_gamma   90.00
#
_symmetry.space_group_name_H-M   'P 1'
#
loop_
_entity.id
_entity.type
_entity.pdbx_description
1 polymer ?
#
loop_
_entity_poly.entity_id
_entity_poly.type
_entity_poly.pdbx_seq_one_letter_code
_entity_poly.pdbx_strand_id
1 'polypeptide(L)'
;MAFNSTRLASLDERGRFSSSDGLRFEASDVGPGVTRRLTLDYDGNLRAYSLDVAGGGTWRATWAAILWPCGVHGICGRYGVCTYLLDEPACACPEGFVPADPADWSKGCRRLFDLRCGEDVRFAELPNVDYWGVRLQITG
;
A
#
# COMPACT_ATOMS: atom_id res chain seq x y z
N MET A 1 -19.46 -23.67 -10.65
CA MET A 1 -17.99 -23.59 -10.64
C MET A 1 -17.59 -23.06 -9.27
N ALA A 2 -16.97 -23.89 -8.43
CA ALA A 2 -16.57 -23.47 -7.10
C ALA A 2 -15.30 -22.60 -7.23
N PHE A 3 -15.35 -21.36 -6.77
CA PHE A 3 -14.16 -20.52 -6.68
C PHE A 3 -13.25 -21.14 -5.60
N ASN A 4 -12.04 -21.54 -6.00
CA ASN A 4 -11.04 -22.00 -5.05
C ASN A 4 -10.55 -20.80 -4.22
N SER A 5 -11.16 -20.59 -3.06
CA SER A 5 -10.85 -19.48 -2.15
C SER A 5 -9.86 -19.86 -1.05
N THR A 6 -9.04 -20.89 -1.25
CA THR A 6 -8.01 -21.25 -0.28
C THR A 6 -7.09 -20.06 -0.03
N ARG A 7 -6.87 -19.74 1.26
CA ARG A 7 -6.00 -18.67 1.73
C ARG A 7 -4.79 -19.26 2.45
N LEU A 8 -4.07 -20.14 1.76
CA LEU A 8 -2.89 -20.80 2.31
C LEU A 8 -1.65 -20.02 1.87
N ALA A 9 -0.78 -19.71 2.81
CA ALA A 9 0.51 -19.11 2.56
C ALA A 9 1.56 -19.71 3.50
N SER A 10 2.77 -19.89 3.01
CA SER A 10 3.88 -20.43 3.79
C SER A 10 5.18 -19.70 3.45
N LEU A 11 5.94 -19.33 4.48
CA LEU A 11 7.33 -18.91 4.38
C LEU A 11 8.18 -20.05 4.95
N ASP A 12 9.07 -20.62 4.14
CA ASP A 12 9.94 -21.70 4.59
C ASP A 12 11.15 -21.19 5.40
N GLU A 13 11.87 -22.11 6.04
CA GLU A 13 13.06 -21.80 6.85
C GLU A 13 14.23 -21.21 6.05
N ARG A 14 14.19 -21.32 4.72
CA ARG A 14 15.20 -20.74 3.83
C ARG A 14 14.85 -19.34 3.37
N GLY A 15 13.61 -18.87 3.60
CA GLY A 15 13.13 -17.57 3.16
C GLY A 15 12.41 -17.59 1.81
N ARG A 16 11.89 -18.73 1.37
CA ARG A 16 11.03 -18.84 0.18
C ARG A 16 9.58 -18.81 0.59
N PHE A 17 8.82 -17.93 -0.03
CA PHE A 17 7.40 -17.79 0.20
C PHE A 17 6.59 -18.37 -0.95
N SER A 18 5.48 -19.01 -0.62
CA SER A 18 4.46 -19.41 -1.60
C SER A 18 3.06 -19.28 -1.01
N SER A 19 2.12 -18.83 -1.82
CA SER A 19 0.69 -18.82 -1.51
C SER A 19 -0.15 -19.50 -2.57
N SER A 20 -1.37 -19.88 -2.18
CA SER A 20 -2.34 -20.59 -3.02
C SER A 20 -2.90 -19.76 -4.19
N ASP A 21 -2.73 -18.43 -4.15
CA ASP A 21 -3.05 -17.52 -5.27
C ASP A 21 -1.90 -17.40 -6.29
N GLY A 22 -0.77 -18.08 -6.06
CA GLY A 22 0.37 -18.11 -6.96
C GLY A 22 1.45 -17.06 -6.66
N LEU A 23 1.27 -16.18 -5.67
CA LEU A 23 2.34 -15.30 -5.24
C LEU A 23 3.51 -16.11 -4.68
N ARG A 24 4.71 -15.85 -5.21
CA ARG A 24 5.97 -16.46 -4.80
C ARG A 24 7.04 -15.40 -4.73
N PHE A 25 7.83 -15.42 -3.67
CA PHE A 25 9.02 -14.58 -3.56
C PHE A 25 10.10 -15.27 -2.76
N GLU A 26 11.31 -14.74 -2.85
CA GLU A 26 12.47 -15.19 -2.09
C GLU A 26 13.08 -13.99 -1.37
N ALA A 27 13.44 -14.19 -0.11
CA ALA A 27 14.23 -13.21 0.63
C ALA A 27 15.60 -13.04 -0.03
N SER A 28 16.12 -11.81 -0.04
CA SER A 28 17.44 -11.49 -0.63
C SER A 28 18.61 -12.25 0.03
N ASP A 29 18.40 -12.75 1.24
CA ASP A 29 19.35 -13.53 2.03
C ASP A 29 18.96 -15.02 2.11
N VAL A 30 18.37 -15.57 1.05
CA VAL A 30 17.91 -16.97 0.99
C VAL A 30 18.98 -17.92 1.53
N GLY A 31 18.61 -18.71 2.53
CA GLY A 31 19.55 -19.57 3.23
C GLY A 31 19.02 -20.08 4.57
N PRO A 32 19.54 -21.23 5.05
CA PRO A 32 19.14 -21.81 6.32
C PRO A 32 19.66 -21.00 7.51
N GLY A 33 19.06 -21.23 8.69
CA GLY A 33 19.60 -20.72 9.96
C GLY A 33 19.35 -19.24 10.23
N VAL A 34 18.56 -18.56 9.40
CA VAL A 34 18.14 -17.17 9.62
C VAL A 34 16.70 -17.15 10.12
N THR A 35 16.50 -16.55 11.29
CA THR A 35 15.15 -16.31 11.83
C THR A 35 14.46 -15.23 11.01
N ARG A 36 13.27 -15.54 10.50
CA ARG A 36 12.50 -14.64 9.62
C ARG A 36 11.10 -14.39 10.14
N ARG A 37 10.54 -13.24 9.78
CA ARG A 37 9.12 -12.91 9.99
C ARG A 37 8.55 -12.24 8.75
N LEU A 38 7.26 -12.47 8.51
CA LEU A 38 6.48 -11.74 7.52
C LEU A 38 5.59 -10.76 8.26
N THR A 39 5.67 -9.47 7.91
CA THR A 39 4.97 -8.40 8.63
C THR A 39 4.23 -7.52 7.63
N LEU A 40 2.95 -7.27 7.89
CA LEU A 40 2.22 -6.15 7.28
C LEU A 40 2.54 -4.90 8.09
N ASP A 41 3.34 -4.01 7.52
CA ASP A 41 3.77 -2.79 8.22
C ASP A 41 2.66 -1.74 8.24
N TYR A 42 2.84 -0.71 9.08
CA TYR A 42 1.85 0.36 9.30
C TYR A 42 1.55 1.17 8.04
N ASP A 43 2.45 1.16 7.06
CA ASP A 43 2.28 1.82 5.76
C ASP A 43 1.43 0.99 4.79
N GLY A 44 0.95 -0.19 5.21
CA GLY A 44 0.14 -1.09 4.40
C GLY A 44 0.94 -2.00 3.48
N ASN A 45 2.27 -1.98 3.55
CA ASN A 45 3.14 -2.81 2.73
C ASN A 45 3.55 -4.10 3.46
N LEU A 46 3.50 -5.22 2.75
CA LEU A 46 3.93 -6.51 3.28
C LEU A 46 5.44 -6.68 3.08
N ARG A 47 6.18 -6.95 4.15
CA ARG A 47 7.64 -7.13 4.10
C ARG A 47 8.09 -8.40 4.80
N ALA A 48 9.11 -9.03 4.23
CA ALA A 48 9.83 -10.11 4.90
C ALA A 48 11.06 -9.52 5.59
N TYR A 49 11.23 -9.85 6.87
CA TYR A 49 12.35 -9.41 7.68
C TYR A 49 13.19 -10.61 8.13
N SER A 50 14.50 -10.43 8.08
CA SER A 50 15.50 -11.35 8.62
C SER A 50 16.16 -10.74 9.85
N LEU A 51 16.35 -11.54 10.90
CA LEU A 51 17.05 -11.13 12.11
C LEU A 51 18.56 -11.16 11.89
N ASP A 52 19.18 -9.99 11.90
CA ASP A 52 20.63 -9.82 11.85
C ASP A 52 21.23 -9.98 13.26
N VAL A 53 21.53 -11.23 13.62
CA VAL A 53 22.16 -11.56 14.91
C VAL A 53 23.58 -10.99 15.01
N ALA A 54 24.32 -10.98 13.91
CA ALA A 54 25.69 -10.46 13.87
C ALA A 54 25.73 -8.93 14.06
N GLY A 55 24.75 -8.22 13.51
CA GLY A 55 24.57 -6.78 13.66
C GLY A 55 23.74 -6.37 14.87
N GLY A 56 23.82 -7.11 15.98
CA GLY A 56 23.23 -6.71 17.26
C GLY A 56 21.75 -7.05 17.44
N GLY A 57 21.19 -7.96 16.65
CA GLY A 57 19.80 -8.42 16.80
C GLY A 57 18.77 -7.49 16.16
N THR A 58 19.15 -6.77 15.10
CA THR A 58 18.25 -5.88 14.37
C THR A 58 17.49 -6.63 13.29
N TRP A 59 16.25 -6.21 12.99
CA TRP A 59 15.46 -6.78 11.89
C TRP A 59 15.74 -5.99 10.61
N ARG A 60 16.11 -6.67 9.54
CA ARG A 60 16.36 -6.07 8.22
C ARG A 60 15.35 -6.57 7.21
N ALA A 61 14.76 -5.67 6.44
CA ALA A 61 13.88 -6.06 5.34
C ALA A 61 14.71 -6.72 4.23
N THR A 62 14.34 -7.94 3.85
CA THR A 62 15.00 -8.72 2.80
C THR A 62 14.10 -8.94 1.59
N TRP A 63 12.82 -8.56 1.71
CA TRP A 63 11.87 -8.47 0.61
C TRP A 63 10.72 -7.52 0.98
N ALA A 64 10.14 -6.85 -0.02
CA ALA A 64 8.93 -6.03 0.13
C ALA A 64 7.99 -6.28 -1.05
N ALA A 65 6.68 -6.31 -0.79
CA ALA A 65 5.66 -6.51 -1.82
C ALA A 65 5.63 -5.35 -2.82
N ILE A 66 5.79 -4.12 -2.32
CA ILE A 66 5.75 -2.90 -3.11
C ILE A 66 7.03 -2.11 -2.85
N LEU A 67 7.82 -1.85 -3.89
CA LEU A 67 9.09 -1.14 -3.77
C LEU A 67 8.91 0.39 -3.67
N TRP A 68 7.85 0.89 -4.31
CA TRP A 68 7.54 2.32 -4.38
C TRP A 68 6.43 2.62 -3.36
N PRO A 69 6.69 3.41 -2.30
CA PRO A 69 5.68 3.69 -1.29
C PRO A 69 4.33 4.13 -1.86
N CYS A 70 4.28 5.06 -2.82
CA CYS A 70 3.01 5.49 -3.43
C CYS A 70 2.26 4.41 -4.22
N GLY A 71 2.88 3.27 -4.52
CA GLY A 71 2.20 2.10 -5.07
C GLY A 71 1.36 1.35 -4.02
N VAL A 72 1.59 1.58 -2.73
CA VAL A 72 0.80 0.98 -1.66
C VAL A 72 -0.56 1.66 -1.61
N HIS A 73 -1.61 0.85 -1.73
CA HIS A 73 -2.96 1.35 -1.81
C HIS A 73 -3.40 1.99 -0.48
N GLY A 74 -3.91 3.22 -0.54
CA GLY A 74 -4.56 3.87 0.58
C GLY A 74 -3.69 4.80 1.44
N ILE A 75 -2.42 5.03 1.08
CA ILE A 75 -1.52 5.92 1.84
C ILE A 75 -2.14 7.31 2.09
N CYS A 76 -2.73 7.94 1.06
CA CYS A 76 -3.24 9.31 1.14
C CYS A 76 -4.75 9.43 1.36
N GLY A 77 -5.41 8.35 1.76
CA GLY A 77 -6.85 8.35 2.00
C GLY A 77 -7.70 8.71 0.77
N ARG A 78 -9.00 8.96 0.99
CA ARG A 78 -9.95 9.25 -0.10
C ARG A 78 -9.63 10.59 -0.76
N TYR A 79 -9.68 10.66 -2.09
CA TYR A 79 -9.41 11.85 -2.90
C TYR A 79 -8.01 12.46 -2.73
N GLY A 80 -7.11 11.83 -1.95
CA GLY A 80 -5.73 12.23 -1.85
C GLY A 80 -4.89 11.62 -2.97
N VAL A 81 -3.87 12.36 -3.41
CA VAL A 81 -2.89 11.91 -4.40
C VAL A 81 -1.55 11.72 -3.68
N CYS A 82 -0.95 10.55 -3.88
CA CYS A 82 0.41 10.29 -3.39
C CYS A 82 1.44 10.84 -4.36
N THR A 83 2.41 11.57 -3.84
CA THR A 83 3.55 12.15 -4.55
C THR A 83 4.83 11.89 -3.77
N TYR A 84 5.98 12.21 -4.35
CA TYR A 84 7.27 12.14 -3.66
C TYR A 84 7.78 13.55 -3.37
N LEU A 85 8.12 13.81 -2.11
CA LEU A 85 8.77 15.04 -1.66
C LEU A 85 10.04 14.66 -0.91
N LEU A 86 11.20 15.08 -1.42
CA LEU A 86 12.50 14.71 -0.86
C LEU A 86 12.67 13.18 -0.74
N ASP A 87 12.26 12.45 -1.77
CA ASP A 87 12.28 10.97 -1.85
C ASP A 87 11.35 10.23 -0.87
N GLU A 88 10.58 10.95 -0.05
CA GLU A 88 9.59 10.39 0.86
C GLU A 88 8.16 10.53 0.30
N PRO A 89 7.26 9.55 0.55
CA PRO A 89 5.87 9.67 0.17
C PRO A 89 5.20 10.83 0.90
N ALA A 90 4.54 11.69 0.13
CA ALA A 90 3.76 12.81 0.61
C ALA A 90 2.36 12.78 -0.02
N CYS A 91 1.41 13.41 0.66
CA CYS A 91 0.03 13.48 0.20
C CYS A 91 -0.34 14.90 -0.21
N ALA A 92 -1.09 15.02 -1.30
CA ALA A 92 -1.61 16.26 -1.80
C ALA A 92 -3.09 16.13 -2.17
N CYS A 93 -3.81 17.25 -2.10
CA CYS A 93 -5.18 17.33 -2.58
C CYS A 93 -5.22 17.93 -3.99
N PRO A 94 -6.03 17.36 -4.91
CA PRO A 94 -6.31 17.99 -6.19
C PRO A 94 -6.96 19.37 -6.04
N GLU A 95 -6.95 20.14 -7.12
CA GLU A 95 -7.64 21.44 -7.16
C GLU A 95 -9.12 21.31 -6.79
N GLY A 96 -9.63 22.23 -5.97
CA GLY A 96 -11.00 22.20 -5.44
C GLY A 96 -11.20 21.26 -4.24
N PHE A 97 -10.13 20.63 -3.74
CA PHE A 97 -10.13 19.80 -2.54
C PHE A 97 -9.16 20.33 -1.49
N VAL A 98 -9.41 20.00 -0.23
CA VAL A 98 -8.54 20.34 0.91
C VAL A 98 -8.38 19.14 1.83
N PRO A 99 -7.32 19.06 2.66
CA PRO A 99 -7.16 17.99 3.63
C PRO A 99 -8.40 17.90 4.51
N ALA A 100 -8.91 16.69 4.71
CA ALA A 100 -9.99 16.44 5.65
C ALA A 100 -9.51 16.68 7.09
N ASP A 101 -8.27 16.27 7.37
CA ASP A 101 -7.53 16.55 8.60
C ASP A 101 -6.06 16.85 8.25
N PRO A 102 -5.57 18.10 8.43
CA PRO A 102 -4.17 18.45 8.17
C PRO A 102 -3.16 17.71 9.04
N ALA A 103 -3.58 17.15 10.18
CA ALA A 103 -2.72 16.36 11.07
C ALA A 103 -2.72 14.85 10.71
N ASP A 104 -3.68 14.39 9.91
CA ASP A 104 -3.85 12.98 9.56
C ASP A 104 -4.28 12.81 8.09
N TRP A 105 -3.27 12.68 7.22
CA TRP A 105 -3.48 12.46 5.78
C TRP A 105 -4.15 11.12 5.44
N SER A 106 -4.24 10.18 6.38
CA SER A 106 -5.01 8.93 6.15
C SER A 106 -6.51 9.21 5.99
N LYS A 107 -6.99 10.37 6.49
CA LYS A 107 -8.36 10.84 6.25
C LYS A 107 -8.60 11.36 4.83
N GLY A 108 -7.52 11.58 4.09
CA GLY A 108 -7.53 12.09 2.72
C GLY A 108 -8.05 13.51 2.61
N CYS A 109 -8.69 13.80 1.49
CA CYS A 109 -9.17 15.11 1.12
C CYS A 109 -10.70 15.18 1.12
N ARG A 110 -11.23 16.38 1.30
CA ARG A 110 -12.66 16.70 1.15
C ARG A 110 -12.84 17.74 0.05
N ARG A 111 -13.97 17.65 -0.65
CA ARG A 111 -14.39 18.64 -1.65
C ARG A 111 -14.70 19.97 -0.97
N LEU A 112 -14.39 21.07 -1.65
CA LEU A 112 -14.87 22.42 -1.30
C LEU A 112 -16.20 22.78 -1.96
N PHE A 113 -16.71 21.88 -2.80
CA PHE A 113 -17.94 22.06 -3.56
C PHE A 113 -18.88 20.87 -3.34
N ASP A 114 -20.17 21.14 -3.44
CA ASP A 114 -21.20 20.13 -3.48
C ASP A 114 -21.45 19.68 -4.92
N LEU A 115 -21.79 18.41 -5.10
CA LEU A 115 -22.16 17.85 -6.40
C LEU A 115 -23.60 17.36 -6.32
N ARG A 116 -24.47 17.88 -7.19
CA ARG A 116 -25.83 17.35 -7.37
C ARG A 116 -25.97 16.74 -8.76
N CYS A 117 -26.75 15.67 -8.84
CA CYS A 117 -27.02 15.02 -10.12
C CYS A 117 -27.87 15.97 -11.00
N GLY A 118 -27.50 16.10 -12.27
CA GLY A 118 -28.19 16.96 -13.23
C GLY A 118 -27.63 18.39 -13.33
N GLU A 119 -26.60 18.74 -12.56
CA GLU A 119 -25.87 20.00 -12.73
C GLU A 119 -24.80 19.87 -13.83
N ASP A 120 -24.50 20.99 -14.50
CA ASP A 120 -23.36 21.09 -15.41
C ASP A 120 -22.07 21.02 -14.61
N VAL A 121 -21.34 19.91 -14.76
CA VAL A 121 -20.07 19.67 -14.09
C VAL A 121 -18.91 19.71 -15.07
N ARG A 122 -17.75 20.16 -14.59
CA ARG A 122 -16.49 20.09 -15.31
C ARG A 122 -15.57 19.09 -14.62
N PHE A 123 -14.86 18.30 -15.42
CA PHE A 123 -13.86 17.37 -14.95
C PHE A 123 -12.48 17.97 -15.21
N ALA A 124 -11.61 17.93 -14.21
CA ALA A 124 -10.21 18.26 -14.37
C ALA A 124 -9.41 16.97 -14.56
N GLU A 125 -8.65 16.90 -15.65
CA GLU A 125 -7.69 15.83 -15.86
C GLU A 125 -6.48 16.04 -14.94
N LEU A 126 -6.03 14.99 -14.24
CA LEU A 126 -4.78 15.02 -13.49
C LEU A 126 -3.72 14.25 -14.28
N PRO A 127 -2.81 14.94 -14.99
CA PRO A 127 -1.79 14.26 -15.76
C PRO A 127 -0.81 13.54 -14.83
N ASN A 128 -0.29 12.39 -15.28
CA ASN A 128 0.71 11.58 -14.57
C ASN A 128 0.24 11.05 -13.20
N VAL A 129 -1.06 10.79 -13.05
CA VAL A 129 -1.64 10.17 -11.85
C VAL A 129 -2.28 8.84 -12.22
N ASP A 130 -1.91 7.78 -11.52
CA ASP A 130 -2.58 6.49 -11.63
C ASP A 130 -3.83 6.47 -10.74
N TYR A 131 -4.99 6.27 -11.37
CA TYR A 131 -6.28 6.17 -10.70
C TYR A 131 -6.54 4.74 -10.23
N TRP A 132 -5.99 4.36 -9.08
CA TRP A 132 -6.32 3.07 -8.45
C TRP A 132 -7.72 3.15 -7.82
N GLY A 133 -8.71 2.59 -8.52
CA GLY A 133 -10.09 2.59 -8.06
C GLY A 133 -10.27 1.86 -6.72
N VAL A 134 -10.72 2.59 -5.69
CA VAL A 134 -11.25 1.96 -4.47
C VAL A 134 -12.65 1.44 -4.80
N ARG A 135 -12.89 0.14 -4.59
CA ARG A 135 -14.27 -0.37 -4.59
C ARG A 135 -14.97 0.13 -3.33
N LEU A 136 -15.60 1.29 -3.41
CA LEU A 136 -16.52 1.74 -2.39
C LEU A 136 -17.76 0.83 -2.48
N GLN A 137 -17.98 0.00 -1.47
CA GLN A 137 -19.30 -0.59 -1.26
C GLN A 137 -20.24 0.56 -0.91
N ILE A 138 -20.93 1.08 -1.92
CA ILE A 138 -22.06 1.98 -1.72
C ILE A 138 -23.19 1.09 -1.22
N THR A 139 -23.30 0.92 0.10
CA THR A 139 -24.52 0.39 0.71
C THR A 139 -25.57 1.48 0.59
N GLY A 140 -26.56 1.24 -0.28
CA GLY A 140 -27.82 1.98 -0.31
C GLY A 140 -28.80 1.42 0.71
#